data_AF-A0A0X8FNC9-F1
#
_entry.id   AF-A0A0X8FNC9-F1
#
_cell.length_a   1.000
_cell.length_b   1.000
_cell.length_c   1.000
_cell.angle_alpha   90.00
_cell.angle_beta   90.00
_cell.angle_gamma   90.00
#
_symmetry.space_group_name_H-M   'P 1'
#
loop_
_entity.id
_entity.type
_entity.pdbx_description
1 polymer ?
#
loop_
_entity_poly.entity_id
_entity_poly.type
_entity_poly.pdbx_seq_one_letter_code
_entity_poly.pdbx_strand_id
1 'polypeptide(L)' 'MVFDYSKLWVMLKKRGMTREDLRMQTKMSSTTMARMGKNKTVSLSVLGRICETLSCDVGDIIRYSKNDNPNF' A
#
# COMPACT_ATOMS: atom_id res chain seq x y z
N MET A 1 9.80 4.99 -13.00
CA MET A 1 8.86 5.67 -12.07
C MET A 1 7.90 4.63 -11.54
N VAL A 2 8.02 4.27 -10.26
CA VAL A 2 7.20 3.19 -9.70
C VAL A 2 6.69 3.62 -8.32
N PHE A 3 5.43 3.33 -8.03
CA PHE A 3 4.87 3.46 -6.67
C PHE A 3 5.33 2.28 -5.84
N ASP A 4 6.03 2.57 -4.74
CA ASP A 4 6.50 1.56 -3.80
C ASP A 4 5.54 1.43 -2.63
N TYR A 5 5.00 0.22 -2.45
CA TYR A 5 4.10 -0.15 -1.35
C TYR A 5 4.83 -0.91 -0.22
N SER A 6 6.18 -0.94 -0.23
CA SER A 6 6.98 -1.58 0.82
C SER A 6 6.63 -1.08 2.23
N LYS A 7 6.39 0.23 2.38
CA LYS A 7 5.97 0.84 3.64
C LYS A 7 4.65 0.26 4.16
N LEU A 8 3.66 0.06 3.29
CA LEU A 8 2.40 -0.58 3.64
C LEU A 8 2.64 -2.00 4.19
N TRP A 9 3.48 -2.80 3.54
CA TRP A 9 3.78 -4.17 4.00
C TRP A 9 4.47 -4.19 5.38
N VAL A 10 5.40 -3.27 5.61
CA VAL A 10 6.04 -3.12 6.92
C VAL A 10 5.02 -2.71 7.99
N MET A 11 4.10 -1.79 7.65
CA MET A 11 3.03 -1.37 8.56
C MET A 11 2.10 -2.52 8.93
N LEU A 12 1.68 -3.33 7.96
CA LEU A 12 0.86 -4.52 8.21
C LEU A 12 1.57 -5.50 9.15
N LYS A 13 2.86 -5.78 8.90
CA LYS A 13 3.66 -6.65 9.78
C LYS A 13 3.76 -6.10 11.20
N LYS A 14 3.97 -4.79 11.38
CA LYS A 14 4.00 -4.14 12.70
C LYS A 14 2.67 -4.26 13.44
N ARG A 15 1.55 -4.33 12.72
CA ARG A 15 0.20 -4.46 13.28
C ARG A 15 -0.27 -5.91 13.40
N GLY A 16 0.55 -6.89 13.03
CA GLY A 16 0.15 -8.30 13.00
C GLY A 16 -0.94 -8.61 11.97
N MET A 17 -1.11 -7.77 10.94
CA MET A 17 -2.10 -7.95 9.89
C MET A 17 -1.50 -8.62 8.66
N THR A 18 -2.27 -9.50 8.03
CA THR A 18 -1.91 -10.06 6.72
C THR A 18 -2.44 -9.20 5.58
N ARG A 19 -1.98 -9.46 4.35
CA ARG A 19 -2.55 -8.83 3.15
C ARG A 19 -4.02 -9.18 2.96
N GLU A 20 -4.44 -10.38 3.37
CA GLU A 20 -5.83 -10.81 3.28
C GLU A 20 -6.70 -10.06 4.29
N ASP A 21 -6.20 -9.83 5.51
CA ASP A 21 -6.90 -9.00 6.50
C ASP A 21 -7.13 -7.59 5.97
N LEU A 22 -6.09 -6.98 5.38
CA LEU A 22 -6.25 -5.67 4.75
C LEU A 22 -7.28 -5.71 3.62
N ARG A 23 -7.28 -6.76 2.78
CA ARG A 23 -8.24 -6.92 1.69
C ARG A 23 -9.68 -6.99 2.20
N MET A 24 -9.90 -7.76 3.26
CA MET A 24 -11.21 -7.93 3.90
C MET A 24 -11.69 -6.62 4.55
N GLN A 25 -10.83 -5.94 5.31
CA GLN A 25 -11.20 -4.71 6.01
C GLN A 25 -11.49 -3.54 5.05
N THR A 26 -10.70 -3.40 3.99
CA THR A 26 -10.87 -2.34 2.98
C THR A 26 -11.94 -2.67 1.91
N LYS A 27 -12.51 -3.88 1.97
CA LYS A 27 -13.46 -4.43 1.00
C LYS A 27 -12.97 -4.28 -0.45
N MET A 28 -11.66 -4.47 -0.68
CA MET A 28 -11.08 -4.35 -2.01
C MET A 28 -11.07 -5.69 -2.76
N SER A 29 -11.07 -5.61 -4.09
CA SER A 29 -10.96 -6.79 -4.93
C SER A 29 -9.56 -7.42 -4.85
N SER A 30 -9.48 -8.73 -5.06
CA SER A 30 -8.21 -9.46 -5.16
C SER A 30 -7.31 -8.92 -6.28
N THR A 31 -7.93 -8.39 -7.35
CA THR A 31 -7.21 -7.72 -8.46
C THR A 31 -6.49 -6.45 -8.00
N THR A 32 -7.10 -5.67 -7.10
CA THR A 32 -6.50 -4.45 -6.56
C THR A 32 -5.32 -4.78 -5.65
N MET A 33 -5.46 -5.79 -4.79
CA MET A 33 -4.36 -6.28 -3.95
C MET A 33 -3.18 -6.80 -4.80
N ALA A 34 -3.46 -7.54 -5.87
CA ALA A 34 -2.43 -8.02 -6.79
C ALA A 34 -1.71 -6.88 -7.54
N ARG A 35 -2.40 -5.77 -7.85
CA ARG A 35 -1.77 -4.57 -8.43
C ARG A 35 -0.78 -3.93 -7.46
N MET A 36 -1.14 -3.79 -6.19
CA MET A 36 -0.23 -3.28 -5.15
C MET A 36 0.98 -4.17 -4.99
N GLY A 37 0.79 -5.50 -4.97
CA GLY A 37 1.90 -6.46 -4.92
C GLY A 37 2.85 -6.38 -6.12
N LYS A 38 2.38 -5.87 -7.27
CA LYS A 38 3.18 -5.62 -8.47
C LYS A 38 3.61 -4.16 -8.61
N ASN A 39 3.50 -3.36 -7.53
CA ASN A 39 3.85 -1.94 -7.51
C ASN A 39 3.18 -1.11 -8.62
N LYS A 40 1.96 -1.50 -9.02
CA LYS A 40 1.15 -0.79 -10.02
C LYS A 40 0.32 0.32 -9.38
N THR A 41 -0.13 1.26 -10.20
CA THR A 41 -1.07 2.30 -9.79
C THR A 41 -2.42 1.71 -9.38
N VAL A 42 -2.99 2.26 -8.31
CA VAL A 42 -4.35 2.00 -7.83
C VAL A 42 -5.08 3.34 -7.70
N SER A 43 -6.41 3.32 -7.55
CA SER A 43 -7.18 4.55 -7.39
C SER A 43 -6.94 5.19 -6.01
N LEU A 44 -7.04 6.52 -5.95
CA LEU A 44 -6.99 7.27 -4.68
C LEU A 44 -8.09 6.82 -3.70
N SER A 45 -9.25 6.39 -4.22
CA SER A 45 -10.35 5.84 -3.39
C SER A 45 -9.99 4.54 -2.68
N VAL A 46 -9.03 3.76 -3.19
CA VAL A 46 -8.53 2.57 -2.51
C VAL A 46 -7.52 2.98 -1.43
N LEU A 47 -6.65 3.95 -1.74
CA LEU A 47 -5.70 4.49 -0.77
C LEU A 47 -6.41 5.12 0.42
N GLY A 48 -7.46 5.92 0.19
CA GLY A 48 -8.28 6.50 1.26
C GLY A 48 -8.88 5.46 2.20
N ARG A 49 -9.42 4.36 1.65
CA ARG A 49 -9.94 3.25 2.47
C ARG A 49 -8.86 2.56 3.31
N ILE A 50 -7.65 2.41 2.76
CA ILE A 50 -6.51 1.88 3.53
C ILE A 50 -6.15 2.86 4.65
N CYS A 51 -6.07 4.16 4.35
CA CYS A 51 -5.78 5.21 5.31
C CYS A 51 -6.79 5.24 6.45
N GLU A 52 -8.09 5.11 6.16
CA GLU A 52 -9.15 5.01 7.16
C GLU A 52 -8.99 3.74 8.01
N THR A 53 -8.81 2.59 7.36
CA THR A 53 -8.67 1.28 8.03
C THR A 53 -7.45 1.23 8.96
N LEU A 54 -6.34 1.81 8.51
CA LEU A 54 -5.09 1.81 9.25
C LEU A 54 -4.90 3.10 10.08
N SER A 55 -5.82 4.07 10.01
CA SER A 55 -5.66 5.37 10.67
C SER A 55 -4.27 5.99 10.40
N CYS A 56 -3.90 6.09 9.13
CA CYS A 56 -2.61 6.63 8.68
C CYS A 56 -2.79 7.55 7.47
N ASP A 57 -1.74 8.27 7.09
CA ASP A 57 -1.74 9.08 5.87
C ASP A 57 -1.24 8.28 4.65
N VAL A 58 -1.55 8.75 3.44
CA VAL A 58 -1.14 8.13 2.19
C VAL A 58 0.39 8.03 2.08
N GLY A 59 1.13 9.02 2.59
CA GLY A 59 2.60 9.03 2.60
C GLY A 59 3.25 7.96 3.49
N ASP A 60 2.47 7.40 4.43
CA ASP A 60 2.92 6.31 5.30
C ASP A 60 2.81 4.95 4.63
N ILE A 61 1.94 4.81 3.63
CA ILE A 61 1.67 3.53 2.95
C ILE A 61 2.28 3.46 1.55
N ILE A 62 2.46 4.59 0.87
CA ILE A 62 3.09 4.64 -0.45
C ILE A 62 4.30 5.57 -0.44
N ARG A 63 5.30 5.22 -1.24
CA ARG A 63 6.40 6.11 -1.61
C ARG A 63 6.50 6.17 -3.12
N TYR A 64 6.70 7.36 -3.64
CA TYR A 64 7.06 7.51 -5.05
C TYR A 64 8.56 7.30 -5.21
N SER A 65 8.96 6.30 -6.01
CA SER A 65 10.37 6.08 -6.36
C SER A 65 10.64 6.60 -7.78
N LYS A 66 11.44 7.66 -7.86
CA LYS A 66 12.14 8.01 -9.10
C LYS A 66 13.20 6.92 -9.27
N ASN A 67 13.19 6.25 -10.43
CA ASN A 67 14.23 5.27 -10.71
C ASN A 67 15.51 6.04 -11.02
N ASP A 68 16.23 6.46 -9.99
CA ASP A 68 17.66 6.70 -10.01
C ASP A 68 18.21 6.44 -8.61
N ASN A 69 19.08 5.43 -8.55
CA ASN A 69 20.05 5.02 -7.54
C ASN A 69 19.91 5.54 -6.08
N PRO A 70 19.78 4.65 -5.07
CA PRO A 70 19.87 5.03 -3.66
C PRO A 70 21.35 5.15 -3.26
N ASN A 71 21.95 6.33 -3.44
CA ASN A 71 23.11 6.77 -2.66
C ASN A 71 22.84 8.21 -2.22
N PHE A 72 22.10 8.33 -1.12
CA PHE A 72 22.18 9.47 -0.21
C PHE A 72 22.78 8.97 1.10
#